data_AF-R9CDF7-F1
#
_entry.id   AF-R9CDF7-F1
#
_cell.length_a   1.000
_cell.length_b   1.000
_cell.length_c   1.000
_cell.angle_alpha   90.00
_cell.angle_beta   90.00
_cell.angle_gamma   90.00
#
_symmetry.space_group_name_H-M   'P 1'
#
loop_
_entity.id
_entity.type
_entity.pdbx_description
1 polymer ?
#
loop_
_entity_poly.entity_id
_entity_poly.type
_entity_poly.pdbx_seq_one_letter_code
_entity_poly.pdbx_strand_id
1 'polypeptide(L)'
;MKNRIPKDYIIRITKASTYFIFRNGPIKRLYEEGKLKDSDVKEMQKYMQNHLSYLYNVLLEENDLKKFDLIVATMDKFYINDNEEIQLEDDGFNNFYNKLFNEVIETINIKK
;
A
#
# COMPACT_ATOMS: atom_id res chain seq x y z
N MET A 1 -4.08 19.04 -19.40
CA MET A 1 -4.07 17.88 -18.47
C MET A 1 -3.66 18.42 -17.10
N LYS A 2 -4.42 18.17 -16.03
CA LYS A 2 -3.94 18.51 -14.67
C LYS A 2 -2.62 17.78 -14.46
N ASN A 3 -1.59 18.46 -13.96
CA ASN A 3 -0.35 17.80 -13.55
C ASN A 3 -0.70 16.73 -12.52
N ARG A 4 -0.46 15.48 -12.89
CA ARG A 4 -0.75 14.30 -12.08
C ARG A 4 0.52 13.98 -11.32
N ILE A 5 0.49 14.12 -9.99
CA ILE A 5 1.67 13.90 -9.15
C ILE A 5 1.69 12.42 -8.72
N PRO A 6 2.79 11.69 -8.95
CA PRO A 6 2.97 10.28 -8.53
C PRO A 6 2.45 9.96 -7.12
N LYS A 7 2.77 10.83 -6.16
CA LYS A 7 2.38 10.70 -4.75
C LYS A 7 0.84 10.64 -4.55
N ASP A 8 0.08 11.39 -5.35
CA ASP A 8 -1.38 11.44 -5.21
C ASP A 8 -2.03 10.12 -5.64
N TYR A 9 -1.47 9.44 -6.65
CA TYR A 9 -1.92 8.13 -7.07
C TYR A 9 -1.74 7.09 -6.00
N ILE A 10 -0.55 7.09 -5.41
CA ILE A 10 -0.17 6.16 -4.35
C ILE A 10 -1.10 6.32 -3.15
N ILE A 11 -1.39 7.55 -2.72
CA ILE A 11 -2.32 7.82 -1.61
C ILE A 11 -3.72 7.29 -1.94
N ARG A 12 -4.25 7.58 -3.14
CA ARG A 12 -5.61 7.23 -3.53
C ARG A 12 -5.85 5.72 -3.61
N ILE A 13 -5.02 5.01 -4.38
CA ILE A 13 -5.16 3.56 -4.55
C ILE A 13 -5.01 2.82 -3.23
N THR A 14 -4.10 3.28 -2.37
CA THR A 14 -3.91 2.76 -1.02
C THR A 14 -5.17 2.83 -0.17
N LYS A 15 -5.78 4.02 -0.08
CA LYS A 15 -6.98 4.21 0.74
C LYS A 15 -8.14 3.35 0.23
N ALA A 16 -8.31 3.31 -1.09
CA ALA A 16 -9.34 2.50 -1.75
C ALA A 16 -9.16 0.99 -1.54
N SER A 17 -7.95 0.47 -1.75
CA SER A 17 -7.61 -0.95 -1.57
C SER A 17 -7.86 -1.40 -0.13
N THR A 18 -7.42 -0.63 0.87
CA THR A 18 -7.65 -0.99 2.27
C THR A 18 -9.12 -0.93 2.63
N TYR A 19 -9.85 0.10 2.19
CA TYR A 19 -11.30 0.17 2.42
C TYR A 19 -12.01 -1.06 1.85
N PHE A 20 -11.67 -1.47 0.62
CA PHE A 20 -12.22 -2.67 0.02
C PHE A 20 -11.96 -3.93 0.86
N ILE A 21 -10.72 -4.14 1.33
CA ILE A 21 -10.32 -5.32 2.11
C ILE A 21 -10.98 -5.35 3.50
N PHE A 22 -11.08 -4.20 4.18
CA PHE A 22 -11.54 -4.16 5.58
C PHE A 22 -13.05 -4.03 5.70
N ARG A 23 -13.70 -3.31 4.79
CA ARG A 23 -15.15 -3.09 4.80
C ARG A 23 -15.91 -4.15 4.01
N ASN A 24 -15.22 -5.13 3.41
CA ASN A 24 -15.84 -6.29 2.81
C ASN A 24 -15.15 -7.56 3.32
N GLY A 25 -15.91 -8.55 3.79
CA GLY A 25 -15.36 -9.84 4.22
C GLY A 25 -15.16 -10.00 5.75
N PRO A 26 -14.17 -10.79 6.20
CA PRO A 26 -14.12 -11.31 7.57
C PRO A 26 -13.92 -10.22 8.62
N ILE A 27 -13.15 -9.16 8.34
CA ILE A 27 -12.93 -8.08 9.32
C ILE A 27 -14.23 -7.33 9.62
N LYS A 28 -15.00 -6.96 8.59
CA LYS A 28 -16.32 -6.34 8.76
C LYS A 28 -17.25 -7.22 9.60
N ARG A 29 -17.29 -8.52 9.33
CA ARG A 29 -18.10 -9.48 10.10
C ARG A 29 -17.66 -9.54 11.57
N LEU A 30 -16.36 -9.63 11.83
CA LEU A 30 -15.81 -9.65 13.18
C LEU A 30 -16.12 -8.35 13.96
N TYR A 31 -16.12 -7.20 13.27
CA TYR A 31 -16.56 -5.92 13.83
C TYR A 31 -18.06 -5.92 14.15
N GLU A 32 -18.91 -6.37 13.22
CA GLU A 32 -20.37 -6.47 13.42
C GLU A 32 -20.74 -7.47 14.53
N GLU A 33 -19.95 -8.53 14.70
CA GLU A 33 -20.07 -9.51 15.80
C GLU A 33 -19.54 -8.97 17.15
N GLY A 34 -19.01 -7.75 17.20
CA GLY A 34 -18.46 -7.12 18.41
C GLY A 34 -17.14 -7.72 18.88
N LYS A 35 -16.47 -8.54 18.06
CA LYS A 35 -15.17 -9.17 18.37
C LYS A 35 -14.00 -8.21 18.15
N LEU A 36 -14.21 -7.14 17.40
CA LEU A 36 -13.25 -6.07 17.18
C LEU A 36 -13.89 -4.75 17.60
N LYS A 37 -13.13 -3.91 18.29
CA LYS A 37 -13.52 -2.53 18.56
C LYS A 37 -13.25 -1.65 17.35
N ASP A 38 -13.91 -0.51 17.29
CA ASP A 38 -13.68 0.50 16.24
C ASP A 38 -12.23 0.99 16.20
N SER A 39 -11.59 1.09 17.37
CA SER A 39 -10.16 1.39 17.51
C SER A 39 -9.29 0.36 16.81
N ASP A 40 -9.59 -0.93 17.01
CA ASP A 40 -8.79 -2.03 16.47
C ASP A 40 -8.88 -2.04 14.94
N VAL A 41 -10.08 -1.82 14.40
CA VAL A 41 -10.30 -1.71 12.96
C VAL A 41 -9.57 -0.51 12.37
N LYS A 42 -9.57 0.64 13.04
CA LYS A 42 -8.85 1.85 12.60
C LYS A 42 -7.34 1.65 12.61
N GLU A 43 -6.79 1.03 13.65
CA GLU A 43 -5.36 0.75 13.76
C GLU A 43 -4.89 -0.20 12.64
N MET A 44 -5.62 -1.30 12.42
CA MET A 44 -5.33 -2.23 11.32
C MET A 44 -5.47 -1.56 9.95
N GLN A 45 -6.49 -0.72 9.78
CA GLN A 45 -6.70 0.03 8.54
C GLN A 45 -5.53 0.98 8.28
N LYS A 46 -5.08 1.75 9.29
CA LYS A 46 -3.96 2.68 9.15
C LYS A 46 -2.65 1.95 8.81
N TYR A 47 -2.35 0.88 9.54
CA TYR A 47 -1.18 0.05 9.26
C TYR A 47 -1.18 -0.43 7.80
N MET A 48 -2.28 -1.03 7.35
CA MET A 48 -2.38 -1.53 5.97
C MET A 48 -2.29 -0.43 4.93
N GLN A 49 -2.91 0.73 5.18
CA GLN A 49 -2.80 1.87 4.28
C GLN A 49 -1.34 2.31 4.14
N ASN A 50 -0.63 2.54 5.23
CA ASN A 50 0.75 3.02 5.13
C ASN A 50 1.68 2.06 4.37
N HIS A 51 1.46 0.75 4.51
CA HIS A 51 2.25 -0.30 3.86
C HIS A 51 1.92 -0.49 2.37
N LEU A 52 0.64 -0.48 2.02
CA LEU A 52 0.23 -0.53 0.61
C LEU A 52 0.72 0.70 -0.14
N SER A 53 0.74 1.86 0.52
CA SER A 53 1.33 3.10 -0.02
C SER A 53 2.76 2.88 -0.46
N TYR A 54 3.58 2.26 0.39
CA TYR A 54 4.96 1.95 0.07
C TYR A 54 5.09 0.96 -1.10
N LEU A 55 4.33 -0.14 -1.08
CA LEU A 55 4.35 -1.12 -2.16
C LEU A 55 3.95 -0.51 -3.51
N TYR A 56 2.93 0.34 -3.54
CA TYR A 56 2.53 1.05 -4.75
C TYR A 56 3.56 2.08 -5.20
N ASN A 57 4.30 2.71 -4.29
CA ASN A 57 5.43 3.56 -4.65
C ASN A 57 6.49 2.76 -5.42
N VAL A 58 6.89 1.60 -4.90
CA VAL A 58 7.87 0.71 -5.56
C VAL A 58 7.39 0.27 -6.95
N LEU A 59 6.12 -0.13 -7.07
CA LEU A 59 5.55 -0.55 -8.37
C LEU A 59 5.46 0.61 -9.38
N LEU A 60 5.34 1.85 -8.91
CA LEU A 60 5.34 3.02 -9.78
C LEU A 60 6.73 3.31 -10.36
N GLU A 61 7.79 3.00 -9.61
CA GLU A 61 9.19 3.14 -10.03
C GLU A 61 9.56 2.19 -11.20
N GLU A 62 8.84 1.08 -11.37
CA GLU A 62 8.92 0.16 -12.54
C GLU A 62 8.34 0.77 -13.85
N ASN A 63 7.85 2.02 -13.79
CA ASN A 63 7.71 2.96 -14.91
C ASN A 63 6.56 2.73 -15.94
N ASP A 64 5.46 2.06 -15.58
CA ASP A 64 4.22 2.01 -16.39
C ASP A 64 3.06 2.82 -15.78
N LEU A 65 3.17 4.15 -15.91
CA LEU A 65 2.20 5.11 -15.38
C LEU A 65 0.77 4.92 -15.93
N LYS A 66 0.61 4.42 -17.16
CA LYS A 66 -0.70 4.26 -17.80
C LYS A 66 -1.48 3.11 -17.19
N LYS A 67 -0.82 1.97 -16.92
CA LYS A 67 -1.45 0.86 -16.19
C LYS A 67 -1.76 1.29 -14.77
N PHE A 68 -0.85 2.03 -14.12
CA PHE A 68 -1.07 2.55 -12.78
C PHE A 68 -2.32 3.44 -12.71
N ASP A 69 -2.46 4.35 -13.67
CA ASP A 69 -3.65 5.21 -13.82
C ASP A 69 -4.95 4.41 -13.91
N LEU A 70 -4.96 3.34 -14.71
CA LEU A 70 -6.14 2.48 -14.87
C LEU A 70 -6.50 1.77 -13.56
N ILE A 71 -5.49 1.25 -12.85
CA ILE A 71 -5.70 0.56 -11.57
C ILE A 71 -6.25 1.55 -10.53
N VAL A 72 -5.61 2.72 -10.37
CA VAL A 72 -6.08 3.77 -9.45
C VAL A 72 -7.52 4.15 -9.79
N ALA A 73 -7.83 4.46 -11.05
CA ALA A 73 -9.16 4.87 -11.47
C ALA A 73 -10.24 3.80 -11.23
N THR A 74 -9.85 2.52 -11.25
CA THR A 74 -10.73 1.41 -10.91
C THR A 74 -10.96 1.34 -9.41
N MET A 75 -9.90 1.41 -8.61
CA MET A 75 -9.97 1.30 -7.15
C MET A 75 -10.72 2.48 -6.51
N ASP A 76 -10.52 3.69 -7.04
CA ASP A 76 -11.20 4.89 -6.55
C ASP A 76 -12.73 4.80 -6.54
N LYS A 77 -13.32 3.96 -7.41
CA LYS A 77 -14.78 3.75 -7.44
C LYS A 77 -15.31 3.15 -6.13
N PHE A 78 -14.46 2.53 -5.33
CA PHE A 78 -14.80 1.90 -4.07
C PHE A 78 -14.53 2.79 -2.85
N TYR A 79 -13.96 3.98 -3.06
CA TYR A 79 -13.54 4.87 -1.99
C TYR A 79 -14.65 5.85 -1.59
N ILE A 80 -15.07 5.83 -0.31
CA ILE A 80 -16.29 6.55 0.13
C ILE A 80 -16.03 7.56 1.28
N ASN A 81 -14.84 7.61 1.92
CA ASN A 81 -14.61 8.57 3.01
C ASN A 81 -13.13 8.88 3.28
N ASP A 82 -12.80 10.17 3.46
CA ASP A 82 -11.40 10.66 3.55
C ASP A 82 -11.16 11.66 4.69
N ASN A 83 -10.87 11.15 5.89
CA ASN A 83 -10.48 12.00 7.02
C ASN A 83 -9.05 11.76 7.52
N GLU A 84 -8.30 10.82 6.90
CA GLU A 84 -7.02 10.34 7.44
C GLU A 84 -5.88 10.59 6.45
N GLU A 85 -4.76 11.08 6.98
CA GLU A 85 -3.51 11.27 6.24
C GLU A 85 -2.71 9.95 6.20
N ILE A 86 -2.23 9.56 5.01
CA ILE A 86 -1.47 8.32 4.80
C ILE A 86 0.01 8.64 4.61
N GLN A 87 0.86 7.86 5.26
CA GLN A 87 2.31 7.97 5.16
C GLN A 87 2.88 6.79 4.37
N LEU A 88 4.04 6.98 3.76
CA LEU A 88 4.79 5.89 3.14
C LEU A 88 5.61 5.23 4.24
N GLU A 89 5.19 4.07 4.72
CA GLU A 89 5.91 3.30 5.74
C GLU A 89 6.52 2.05 5.09
N ASP A 90 7.86 1.98 5.08
CA ASP A 90 8.60 0.88 4.47
C ASP A 90 8.83 -0.31 5.41
N ASP A 91 8.58 -0.14 6.71
CA ASP A 91 8.84 -1.10 7.79
C ASP A 91 10.21 -1.79 7.69
N GLY A 92 11.23 -1.04 7.26
CA GLY A 92 12.59 -1.54 7.10
C GLY A 92 12.81 -2.43 5.88
N PHE A 93 11.84 -2.50 4.95
CA PHE A 93 11.97 -3.25 3.70
C PHE A 93 13.20 -2.81 2.91
N ASN A 94 13.51 -1.52 2.85
CA ASN A 94 14.72 -1.04 2.18
C ASN A 94 15.99 -1.64 2.76
N ASN A 95 16.08 -1.69 4.09
CA ASN A 95 17.24 -2.27 4.77
C ASN A 95 17.33 -3.78 4.49
N PHE A 96 16.19 -4.47 4.50
CA PHE A 96 16.11 -5.89 4.16
C PHE A 96 16.47 -6.17 2.70
N TYR A 97 15.94 -5.39 1.76
CA TYR A 97 16.21 -5.47 0.33
C TYR A 97 17.69 -5.25 0.05
N ASN A 98 18.27 -4.17 0.58
CA ASN A 98 19.68 -3.86 0.40
C ASN A 98 20.58 -4.98 0.96
N LYS A 99 20.20 -5.57 2.10
CA LYS A 99 20.91 -6.72 2.67
C LYS A 99 20.85 -7.94 1.74
N LEU A 100 19.66 -8.32 1.27
CA LEU A 100 19.48 -9.43 0.33
C LEU A 100 20.27 -9.20 -0.97
N PHE A 101 20.21 -7.98 -1.50
CA PHE A 101 20.88 -7.63 -2.75
C PHE A 101 22.40 -7.73 -2.63
N ASN A 102 22.95 -7.25 -1.51
CA ASN A 102 24.39 -7.36 -1.22
C ASN A 102 24.83 -8.82 -1.01
N GLU A 103 24.05 -9.62 -0.28
CA GLU A 103 24.33 -11.06 -0.10
C GLU A 103 24.31 -11.81 -1.44
N VAL A 104 23.37 -11.49 -2.34
CA VAL A 104 23.32 -12.06 -3.70
C VAL A 104 24.55 -11.64 -4.52
N ILE A 105 24.97 -10.38 -4.46
CA ILE A 105 26.18 -9.92 -5.16
C ILE A 105 27.46 -10.57 -4.63
N GLU A 106 27.60 -10.73 -3.31
CA GLU A 106 28.75 -11.44 -2.72
C GLU A 106 28.78 -12.91 -3.13
N THR A 107 27.61 -13.54 -3.27
CA THR A 107 27.48 -14.92 -3.74
C THR A 107 27.83 -15.06 -5.23
N ILE A 108 27.55 -14.04 -6.05
CA ILE A 108 27.90 -13.99 -7.48
C ILE A 108 29.41 -13.71 -7.68
N ASN A 109 30.09 -13.06 -6.72
CA ASN A 109 31.52 -12.73 -6.80
C ASN A 109 32.49 -13.88 -6.42
N ILE A 110 32.06 -15.15 -6.54
CA ILE A 110 32.91 -16.36 -6.42
C ILE A 110 33.14 -16.90 -7.84
N LYS A 111 34.31 -16.97 -8.49
CA LYS A 111 35.74 -16.70 -8.23
C LYS A 111 36.30 -16.13 -9.54
N LYS A 112 37.22 -15.16 -9.48
CA LYS A 112 38.26 -15.03 -10.52
C LYS A 112 39.39 -15.99 -10.20
#